data_AF-A0A223AR17-F1
#
_entry.id   AF-A0A223AR17-F1
#
_cell.length_a   1.000
_cell.length_b   1.000
_cell.length_c   1.000
_cell.angle_alpha   90.00
_cell.angle_beta   90.00
_cell.angle_gamma   90.00
#
_symmetry.space_group_name_H-M   'P 1'
#
loop_
_entity.id
_entity.type
_entity.pdbx_description
1 polymer ?
#
loop_
_entity_poly.entity_id
_entity_poly.type
_entity_poly.pdbx_seq_one_letter_code
_entity_poly.pdbx_strand_id
1 'polypeptide(L)' 'MDKRRAMRGTDSAKAMTVIRTVSLIGEGTKENPARFLYQYWDLKGNLLASHDTILDSISENISHRSN' A
#
# COMPACT_ATOMS: atom_id res chain seq x y z
N MET A 1 28.82 -6.65 -25.75
CA MET A 1 28.76 -5.51 -24.81
C MET A 1 27.50 -5.67 -23.97
N ASP A 2 27.68 -6.03 -22.69
CA ASP A 2 26.62 -6.30 -21.73
C ASP A 2 25.92 -4.98 -21.35
N LYS A 3 24.79 -4.68 -22.00
CA LYS A 3 24.05 -3.43 -21.82
C LYS A 3 23.11 -3.59 -20.63
N ARG A 4 23.67 -3.61 -19.42
CA ARG A 4 22.89 -3.40 -18.19
C ARG A 4 22.30 -1.99 -18.27
N ARG A 5 21.10 -1.88 -18.84
CA ARG A 5 20.29 -0.65 -18.80
C ARG A 5 20.09 -0.33 -17.32
N ALA A 6 20.86 0.61 -16.78
CA ALA A 6 20.58 1.17 -15.47
C ALA A 6 19.14 1.71 -15.51
N MET A 7 18.27 1.15 -14.67
CA MET A 7 16.92 1.66 -14.48
C MET A 7 17.03 3.14 -14.14
N ARG A 8 16.36 4.01 -14.91
CA ARG A 8 16.49 5.46 -14.80
C ARG A 8 15.95 6.04 -13.48
N GLY A 9 15.30 5.21 -12.64
CA GLY A 9 14.69 5.67 -11.41
C GLY A 9 13.34 6.34 -11.67
N THR A 10 13.05 7.41 -10.95
CA THR A 10 11.81 8.18 -11.08
C THR A 10 11.97 9.27 -12.15
N ASP A 11 11.17 9.20 -13.21
CA ASP A 11 11.24 10.17 -14.32
C ASP A 11 10.57 11.51 -14.02
N SER A 12 9.57 11.56 -13.14
CA SER A 12 8.92 12.81 -12.71
C SER A 12 8.12 12.64 -11.41
N ALA A 13 7.82 13.75 -10.75
CA ALA A 13 6.95 13.81 -9.57
C ALA A 13 5.99 15.00 -9.69
N LYS A 14 4.77 14.87 -9.15
CA LYS A 14 3.77 15.93 -9.13
C LYS A 14 3.03 15.93 -7.81
N ALA A 15 2.93 17.10 -7.18
CA ALA A 15 2.04 17.30 -6.05
C ALA A 15 0.58 17.34 -6.53
N MET A 16 -0.30 16.62 -5.84
CA MET A 16 -1.74 16.63 -6.14
C MET A 16 -2.56 16.49 -4.86
N THR A 17 -3.73 17.13 -4.87
CA THR A 17 -4.75 16.98 -3.83
C THR A 17 -5.60 15.75 -4.12
N VAL A 18 -5.81 14.93 -3.11
CA VAL A 18 -6.61 13.69 -3.19
C VAL A 18 -7.60 13.65 -2.05
N ILE A 19 -8.69 12.89 -2.23
CA ILE A 19 -9.56 12.47 -1.14
C ILE A 19 -8.96 11.18 -0.57
N ARG A 20 -8.76 11.12 0.75
CA ARG A 20 -8.37 9.89 1.44
C ARG A 20 -9.55 9.35 2.23
N THR A 21 -9.91 8.09 2.00
CA THR A 21 -10.84 7.36 2.86
C THR A 21 -10.08 6.36 3.72
N VAL A 22 -10.57 6.18 4.95
CA VAL A 22 -10.04 5.20 5.92
C VAL A 22 -11.21 4.36 6.37
N SER A 23 -11.13 3.05 6.10
CA SER A 23 -12.18 2.09 6.47
C SER A 23 -11.59 1.02 7.37
N LEU A 24 -12.29 0.68 8.45
CA LEU A 24 -12.02 -0.53 9.22
C LEU A 24 -12.79 -1.67 8.55
N ILE A 25 -12.07 -2.68 8.06
CA ILE A 25 -12.62 -3.84 7.36
C ILE A 25 -12.20 -5.14 8.07
N GLY A 26 -12.83 -6.26 7.69
CA GLY A 26 -12.58 -7.57 8.27
C GLY A 26 -13.53 -7.92 9.42
N GLU A 27 -13.67 -9.21 9.69
CA GLU A 27 -14.60 -9.75 10.70
C GLU A 27 -13.97 -9.84 12.10
N GLY A 28 -12.66 -9.60 12.21
CA GLY A 28 -11.92 -9.77 13.46
C GLY A 28 -11.55 -11.23 13.76
N THR A 29 -11.74 -12.13 12.79
CA THR A 29 -11.34 -13.54 12.90
C THR A 29 -9.88 -13.72 12.50
N LYS A 30 -9.32 -14.90 12.78
CA LYS A 30 -7.93 -15.21 12.38
C LYS A 30 -7.78 -15.24 10.86
N GLU A 31 -8.79 -15.73 10.17
CA GLU A 31 -8.85 -15.86 8.71
C GLU A 31 -9.18 -14.53 8.04
N ASN A 32 -9.91 -13.64 8.72
CA ASN A 32 -10.28 -12.31 8.24
C ASN A 32 -10.12 -11.26 9.35
N PRO A 33 -8.87 -10.87 9.65
CA PRO A 33 -8.59 -9.96 10.75
C PRO A 33 -9.13 -8.56 10.47
N ALA A 34 -9.56 -7.89 11.55
CA ALA A 34 -9.93 -6.50 11.53
C ALA A 34 -8.70 -5.64 11.23
N ARG A 35 -8.79 -4.78 10.22
CA ARG A 35 -7.65 -4.04 9.68
C ARG A 35 -8.10 -2.80 8.92
N PHE A 36 -7.17 -1.89 8.66
CA PHE A 36 -7.47 -0.68 7.90
C PHE A 36 -7.27 -0.88 6.40
N LEU A 37 -8.20 -0.32 5.64
CA LEU A 37 -8.08 -0.08 4.21
C LEU A 37 -7.97 1.42 3.99
N TYR A 38 -6.84 1.87 3.41
CA TYR A 38 -6.66 3.24 2.96
C TYR A 38 -6.91 3.32 1.47
N GLN A 39 -7.74 4.25 1.03
CA GLN A 39 -7.93 4.50 -0.40
C GLN A 39 -7.74 5.98 -0.69
N TYR A 40 -7.20 6.25 -1.88
CA TYR A 40 -6.90 7.58 -2.36
C TYR A 40 -7.64 7.77 -3.68
N TRP A 41 -8.40 8.85 -3.77
CA TRP A 41 -9.27 9.15 -4.89
C TRP A 41 -8.92 10.52 -5.45
N ASP A 42 -9.14 10.71 -6.74
CA ASP A 42 -9.19 12.05 -7.29
C ASP A 42 -10.48 12.77 -6.87
N LEU A 43 -10.54 14.07 -7.12
CA LEU A 43 -11.69 14.89 -6.73
C LEU A 43 -12.96 14.61 -7.57
N LYS A 44 -12.87 13.76 -8.59
CA LYS A 44 -14.00 13.31 -9.42
C LYS A 44 -14.55 11.95 -8.96
N GLY A 45 -13.93 11.34 -7.96
CA GLY A 45 -14.33 10.03 -7.43
C GLY A 45 -13.67 8.84 -8.13
N ASN A 46 -12.60 9.04 -8.91
CA ASN A 46 -11.83 7.92 -9.47
C ASN A 46 -10.81 7.40 -8.46
N LEU A 47 -10.74 6.09 -8.26
CA LEU A 47 -9.77 5.46 -7.37
C LEU A 47 -8.36 5.54 -7.98
N LEU A 48 -7.41 6.11 -7.25
CA LEU A 48 -6.01 6.26 -7.65
C LEU A 48 -5.13 5.16 -7.05
N ALA A 49 -5.35 4.82 -5.78
CA ALA A 49 -4.58 3.80 -5.08
C ALA A 49 -5.36 3.24 -3.87
N SER A 50 -5.01 2.01 -3.48
CA SER A 50 -5.48 1.40 -2.24
C SER A 50 -4.34 0.68 -1.52
N HIS A 51 -4.34 0.77 -0.19
CA HIS A 51 -3.44 0.04 0.69
C HIS A 51 -4.27 -0.73 1.72
N ASP A 52 -4.29 -2.05 1.60
CA ASP A 52 -4.83 -2.95 2.62
C ASP A 52 -3.69 -3.33 3.58
N THR A 53 -3.86 -2.99 4.86
CA THR A 53 -2.86 -3.20 5.91
C THR A 53 -2.64 -4.68 6.28
N ILE A 54 -3.34 -5.62 5.64
CA ILE A 54 -3.14 -7.07 5.84
C ILE A 54 -1.67 -7.50 5.64
N LEU A 55 -0.94 -6.86 4.73
CA LEU A 55 0.44 -7.19 4.41
C LEU A 55 1.44 -6.57 5.40
N ASP A 56 1.06 -5.50 6.10
CA ASP A 56 1.91 -4.84 7.09
C ASP A 56 2.20 -5.82 8.24
N SER A 57 1.19 -6.60 8.64
CA SER A 57 1.26 -7.64 9.68
C SER A 57 2.17 -8.82 9.33
N ILE A 58 2.49 -9.04 8.05
CA ILE A 58 3.37 -10.13 7.61
C ILE A 58 4.84 -9.73 7.78
N SER A 59 5.16 -8.45 7.60
CA SER A 59 6.53 -7.94 7.70
C SER A 59 7.12 -8.01 9.11
N GLU A 60 6.30 -7.80 10.15
CA GLU A 60 6.72 -7.92 11.56
C GLU A 60 7.03 -9.36 11.97
N ASN A 61 6.37 -10.36 11.36
CA ASN A 61 6.58 -11.76 11.73
C ASN A 61 7.89 -12.36 11.19
N ILE A 62 8.48 -11.76 10.14
CA ILE A 62 9.75 -12.24 9.57
C ILE A 62 10.94 -11.68 10.37
N SER A 63 10.85 -10.46 10.88
CA SER A 63 11.92 -9.85 11.69
C SER A 63 12.06 -10.50 13.07
N HIS A 64 10.96 -10.98 13.68
CA HIS A 64 11.00 -11.67 14.97
C HIS A 64 11.47 -13.14 14.92
N ARG A 65 11.48 -13.78 13.75
CA ARG A 65 11.98 -15.17 13.59
C ARG A 65 13.49 -15.27 13.33
N SER A 66 14.17 -14.13 13.17
CA SER A 66 15.61 -14.07 12.86
C SER A 66 16.51 -13.77 14.06
N ASN A 67 15.99 -13.76 15.30
CA ASN A 67 16.76 -13.56 16.53
C ASN A 67 16.84 -14.84 17.37
#